data_AF-Q021U9-F1
#
_entry.id   AF-Q021U9-F1
#
_cell.length_a   1.000
_cell.length_b   1.000
_cell.length_c   1.000
_cell.angle_alpha   90.00
_cell.angle_beta   90.00
_cell.angle_gamma   90.00
#
_symmetry.space_group_name_H-M   'P 1'
#
loop_
_entity.id
_entity.type
_entity.pdbx_description
1 polymer ?
#
loop_
_entity_poly.entity_id
_entity_poly.type
_entity_poly.pdbx_seq_one_letter_code
_entity_poly.pdbx_strand_id
1 'polypeptide(L)'
;MPDWPLALREKTMKKSPGKRVASDRVDPNETLPEYDFKRSDPNKFASRYAAGSAVVVLEPDVAAAFPNSGEANEALRALAGIIQKHRQRRPTSRRSL
;
A
#
# COMPACT_ATOMS: atom_id res chain seq x y z
N MET A 1 -22.06 7.29 -20.26
CA MET A 1 -22.22 6.45 -19.05
C MET A 1 -22.82 5.13 -19.50
N PRO A 2 -22.27 3.95 -19.16
CA PRO A 2 -22.90 2.68 -19.48
C PRO A 2 -23.85 2.23 -18.36
N ASP A 3 -25.03 1.77 -18.77
CA ASP A 3 -26.13 1.31 -17.95
C ASP A 3 -25.82 -0.04 -17.28
N TRP A 4 -25.91 -0.11 -15.95
CA TRP A 4 -25.89 -1.38 -15.20
C TRP A 4 -27.32 -1.71 -14.75
N PRO A 5 -27.80 -2.96 -14.87
CA PRO A 5 -29.17 -3.30 -14.50
C PRO A 5 -29.29 -3.56 -12.99
N LEU A 6 -30.11 -2.74 -12.33
CA LEU A 6 -30.60 -2.92 -10.97
C LEU A 6 -31.53 -4.15 -10.85
N ALA A 7 -31.32 -4.88 -9.75
CA ALA A 7 -32.24 -5.80 -9.06
C ALA A 7 -32.19 -7.30 -9.40
N LEU A 8 -31.57 -8.09 -8.49
CA LEU A 8 -32.12 -9.39 -8.09
C LEU A 8 -31.81 -9.74 -6.63
N ARG A 9 -32.76 -9.38 -5.76
CA ARG A 9 -33.29 -10.09 -4.57
C ARG A 9 -32.33 -11.03 -3.80
N GLU A 10 -31.95 -10.57 -2.61
CA GLU A 10 -31.28 -11.36 -1.56
C GLU A 10 -32.06 -12.64 -1.22
N LYS A 11 -31.44 -13.80 -1.47
CA LYS A 11 -31.80 -15.08 -0.86
C LYS A 11 -30.69 -15.45 0.13
N THR A 12 -31.03 -15.36 1.42
CA THR A 12 -30.18 -15.77 2.54
C THR A 12 -29.88 -17.27 2.46
N MET A 13 -28.62 -17.66 2.25
CA MET A 13 -28.17 -19.06 2.38
C MET A 13 -27.72 -19.34 3.82
N LYS A 14 -28.33 -20.35 4.44
CA LYS A 14 -27.93 -20.91 5.75
C LYS A 14 -26.52 -21.48 5.65
N LYS A 15 -25.64 -21.06 6.57
CA LYS A 15 -24.23 -21.47 6.63
C LYS A 15 -24.11 -22.84 7.30
N SER A 16 -23.80 -23.87 6.52
CA SER A 16 -23.30 -25.15 7.02
C SER A 16 -21.80 -25.03 7.36
N PRO A 17 -21.26 -25.73 8.38
CA PRO A 17 -19.86 -25.58 8.78
C PRO A 17 -18.96 -26.36 7.81
N GLY A 18 -18.68 -25.76 6.65
CA GLY A 18 -17.73 -26.28 5.68
C GLY A 18 -16.30 -25.97 6.10
N LYS A 19 -15.52 -27.03 6.33
CA LYS A 19 -14.06 -27.15 6.36
C LYS A 19 -13.34 -25.86 5.91
N ARG A 20 -12.68 -25.17 6.84
CA ARG A 20 -11.77 -24.06 6.55
C ARG A 20 -10.63 -24.62 5.70
N VAL A 21 -10.72 -24.45 4.38
CA VAL A 21 -9.58 -24.64 3.49
C VAL A 21 -8.60 -23.55 3.87
N ALA A 22 -7.44 -23.96 4.35
CA ALA A 22 -6.32 -23.06 4.63
C ALA A 22 -6.16 -22.14 3.43
N SER A 23 -6.07 -20.83 3.68
CA SER A 23 -5.83 -19.82 2.65
C SER A 23 -4.72 -20.31 1.73
N ASP A 24 -5.10 -20.52 0.48
CA ASP A 24 -4.20 -20.79 -0.62
C ASP A 24 -3.10 -19.74 -0.60
N ARG A 25 -1.91 -20.14 -0.16
CA ARG A 25 -0.74 -19.27 -0.18
C ARG A 25 -0.28 -19.30 -1.62
N VAL A 26 -0.82 -18.40 -2.45
CA VAL A 26 -0.33 -18.17 -3.80
C VAL A 26 1.17 -17.90 -3.68
N ASP A 27 1.99 -18.79 -4.25
CA ASP A 27 3.42 -18.58 -4.29
C ASP A 27 3.67 -17.26 -5.04
N PRO A 28 4.52 -16.34 -4.54
CA PRO A 28 4.77 -15.07 -5.21
C PRO A 28 5.38 -15.23 -6.62
N ASN A 29 5.86 -16.42 -7.00
CA ASN A 29 6.29 -16.77 -8.35
C ASN A 29 5.22 -17.51 -9.18
N GLU A 30 4.07 -17.86 -8.61
CA GLU A 30 3.01 -18.55 -9.34
C GLU A 30 2.18 -17.53 -10.12
N THR A 31 2.42 -17.52 -11.44
CA THR A 31 1.64 -16.72 -12.36
C THR A 31 0.32 -17.42 -12.64
N LEU A 32 -0.79 -16.70 -12.52
CA LEU A 32 -2.11 -17.22 -12.89
C LEU A 32 -2.10 -17.72 -14.35
N PRO A 33 -2.69 -18.89 -14.66
CA PRO A 33 -2.66 -19.48 -16.01
C PRO A 33 -3.19 -18.57 -17.13
N GLU A 34 -4.06 -17.62 -16.78
CA GLU A 34 -4.65 -16.64 -17.70
C GLU A 34 -3.65 -15.58 -18.18
N TYR A 35 -2.51 -15.42 -17.51
CA TYR A 35 -1.51 -14.40 -17.83
C TYR A 35 -0.29 -15.01 -18.52
N ASP A 36 -0.05 -14.62 -19.78
CA ASP A 36 1.18 -14.96 -20.51
C ASP A 36 2.19 -13.80 -20.48
N PHE A 37 3.11 -13.83 -19.51
CA PHE A 37 4.20 -12.86 -19.43
C PHE A 37 5.42 -13.20 -20.29
N LYS A 38 5.41 -14.31 -21.08
CA LYS A 38 6.56 -14.71 -21.91
C LYS A 38 6.90 -13.69 -23.00
N ARG A 39 5.95 -12.84 -23.36
CA ARG A 39 6.11 -11.76 -24.34
C ARG A 39 6.06 -10.37 -23.69
N SER A 40 6.08 -10.29 -22.36
CA SER A 40 6.04 -8.99 -21.69
C SER A 40 7.38 -8.28 -21.85
N ASP A 41 7.34 -7.05 -22.31
CA ASP A 41 8.52 -6.19 -22.30
C ASP A 41 8.87 -5.76 -20.86
N PRO A 42 10.17 -5.62 -20.54
CA PRO A 42 10.60 -5.00 -19.29
C PRO A 42 10.01 -3.59 -19.17
N ASN A 43 9.62 -3.21 -17.95
CA ASN A 43 9.11 -1.86 -17.69
C ASN A 43 10.15 -0.80 -18.14
N LYS A 44 9.76 0.05 -19.09
CA LYS A 44 10.61 1.12 -19.67
C LYS A 44 11.15 2.12 -18.64
N PHE A 45 10.52 2.19 -17.47
CA PHE A 45 10.90 3.08 -16.37
C PHE A 45 11.66 2.36 -15.26
N ALA A 46 11.86 1.05 -15.34
CA ALA A 46 12.55 0.28 -14.29
C ALA A 46 13.95 0.83 -13.98
N SER A 47 14.67 1.30 -15.00
CA SER A 47 16.01 1.91 -14.85
C SER A 47 15.99 3.25 -14.12
N ARG A 48 14.84 3.94 -14.06
CA ARG A 48 14.70 5.25 -13.41
C ARG A 48 14.51 5.14 -11.90
N TYR A 49 14.25 3.94 -11.39
CA TYR A 49 14.01 3.68 -9.98
C TYR A 49 15.10 2.77 -9.43
N ALA A 50 15.71 3.15 -8.31
CA ALA A 50 16.60 2.24 -7.60
C ALA A 50 15.77 1.05 -7.07
N ALA A 51 16.37 -0.14 -7.03
CA ALA A 51 15.72 -1.31 -6.45
C ALA A 51 15.20 -1.00 -5.04
N GLY A 52 13.90 -1.18 -4.80
CA GLY A 52 13.25 -0.85 -3.52
C GLY A 52 12.74 0.59 -3.38
N SER A 53 12.70 1.38 -4.45
CA SER A 53 12.08 2.72 -4.42
C SER A 53 10.56 2.63 -4.42
N ALA A 54 9.90 3.32 -3.48
CA ALA A 54 8.45 3.50 -3.48
C ALA A 54 8.08 4.77 -4.27
N VAL A 55 7.14 4.65 -5.21
CA VAL A 55 6.58 5.81 -5.93
C VAL A 55 5.35 6.29 -5.17
N VAL A 56 5.36 7.55 -4.73
CA VAL A 56 4.26 8.17 -4.00
C VAL A 56 3.74 9.34 -4.83
N VAL A 57 2.43 9.38 -5.05
CA VAL A 57 1.74 10.49 -5.70
C VAL A 57 1.31 11.48 -4.63
N LEU A 58 1.66 12.74 -4.81
CA LEU A 58 1.23 13.83 -3.92
C LEU A 58 -0.05 14.47 -4.50
N GLU A 59 -0.91 14.95 -3.60
CA GLU A 59 -2.04 15.80 -4.00
C GLU A 59 -1.53 17.11 -4.63
N PRO A 60 -2.31 17.75 -5.53
CA PRO A 60 -1.83 18.90 -6.31
C PRO A 60 -1.41 20.11 -5.47
N ASP A 61 -2.10 20.35 -4.36
CA ASP A 61 -1.79 21.42 -3.41
C ASP A 61 -0.47 21.17 -2.68
N VAL A 62 -0.22 19.92 -2.27
CA VAL A 62 1.04 19.51 -1.63
C VAL A 62 2.19 19.54 -2.63
N ALA A 63 1.96 19.08 -3.87
CA ALA A 63 2.94 19.15 -4.94
C ALA A 63 3.30 20.59 -5.32
N ALA A 64 2.34 21.52 -5.25
CA ALA A 64 2.58 22.94 -5.46
C ALA A 64 3.46 23.56 -4.35
N ALA A 65 3.33 23.06 -3.12
CA ALA A 65 4.18 23.47 -2.00
C ALA A 65 5.58 22.85 -2.03
N PHE A 66 5.74 21.67 -2.63
CA PHE A 66 7.02 20.95 -2.74
C PHE A 66 7.30 20.55 -4.20
N PRO A 67 7.89 21.45 -5.01
CA PRO A 67 8.14 21.18 -6.43
C PRO A 67 9.14 20.05 -6.70
N ASN A 68 9.97 19.72 -5.71
CA ASN A 68 11.00 18.69 -5.82
C ASN A 68 10.97 17.69 -4.65
N SER A 69 11.32 16.44 -4.96
CA SER A 69 11.40 15.36 -3.97
C SER A 69 12.44 15.62 -2.87
N GLY A 70 13.51 16.35 -3.17
CA GLY A 70 14.52 16.75 -2.18
C GLY A 70 13.93 17.57 -1.04
N GLU A 71 13.15 18.61 -1.37
CA GLU A 71 12.53 19.51 -0.39
C GLU A 71 11.50 18.76 0.49
N ALA A 72 10.66 17.93 -0.14
CA ALA A 72 9.71 17.08 0.59
C ALA A 72 10.43 16.13 1.55
N ASN A 73 11.52 15.50 1.10
CA ASN A 73 12.29 14.57 1.92
C ASN A 73 12.99 15.27 3.09
N GLU A 74 13.53 16.47 2.90
CA GLU A 74 14.11 17.25 4.00
C GLU A 74 13.06 17.63 5.04
N ALA A 75 11.88 18.10 4.62
CA ALA A 75 10.79 18.44 5.52
C ALA A 75 10.33 17.22 6.35
N LEU A 76 10.15 16.06 5.70
CA LEU A 76 9.79 14.82 6.37
C LEU A 76 10.85 14.35 7.37
N ARG A 77 12.14 14.49 7.05
CA ARG A 77 13.25 14.17 7.97
C ARG A 77 13.28 15.10 9.17
N ALA A 78 13.07 16.40 8.96
CA ALA A 78 12.99 17.38 10.05
C ALA A 78 11.83 17.04 10.99
N LEU A 79 10.65 16.74 10.44
CA LEU A 79 9.48 16.31 11.19
C LEU A 79 9.75 15.02 11.98
N ALA A 80 10.34 14.01 11.34
CA ALA A 80 10.72 12.77 12.01
C ALA A 80 11.67 13.02 13.20
N GLY A 81 12.64 13.93 13.05
CA GLY A 81 13.54 14.33 14.13
C GLY A 81 12.81 14.97 15.32
N ILE A 82 11.80 15.80 15.07
CA ILE A 82 10.95 16.38 16.11
C ILE A 82 10.17 15.29 16.84
N ILE A 83 9.47 14.42 16.09
CA ILE A 83 8.70 13.29 16.65
C ILE A 83 9.59 12.40 17.52
N GLN A 84 10.79 12.07 17.04
CA GLN A 84 11.78 11.26 17.77
C GLN A 84 12.14 11.91 19.11
N LYS A 85 12.46 13.21 19.13
CA LYS A 85 12.79 13.96 20.35
C LYS A 85 11.64 13.97 21.35
N HIS A 86 10.40 14.16 20.88
CA HIS A 86 9.22 14.12 21.76
C HIS A 86 8.98 12.73 22.35
N ARG A 87 9.22 11.66 21.58
CA ARG A 87 9.10 10.28 22.06
C ARG A 87 10.09 9.95 23.17
N GLN A 88 11.34 10.39 23.04
CA GLN A 88 12.39 10.15 24.06
C GLN A 88 12.15 10.94 25.36
N ARG A 89 11.45 12.07 25.27
CA ARG A 89 11.15 12.94 26.42
C ARG A 89 9.96 12.47 27.27
N ARG A 90 9.18 11.49 26.82
CA ARG A 90 8.20 10.84 27.69
C ARG A 90 8.96 9.87 28.60
N PRO A 91 9.11 10.17 29.91
CA PRO A 91 9.52 9.13 30.82
C PRO A 91 8.42 8.08 30.75
N THR A 92 8.80 6.84 30.52
CA THR A 92 7.94 5.71 30.89
C THR A 92 7.58 5.96 32.35
N SER A 93 6.33 6.34 32.62
CA SER A 93 5.80 6.41 33.96
C SER A 93 5.95 4.98 34.47
N ARG A 94 6.96 4.79 35.32
CA ARG A 94 7.27 3.53 35.97
C ARG A 94 6.05 3.25 36.83
N ARG A 95 5.13 2.47 36.28
CA ARG A 95 3.89 2.03 36.93
C ARG A 95 4.32 1.10 38.06
N SER A 96 4.62 1.68 39.21
CA SER A 96 4.90 0.95 40.44
C SER A 96 3.61 0.30 40.92
N LEU A 97 3.63 -1.02 41.01
CA LEU A 97 2.74 -1.83 41.84
C LEU A 97 3.35 -1.93 43.24
#